data_AF-A0A2V8SSI2-F1
#
_entry.id   AF-A0A2V8SSI2-F1
#
_cell.length_a   1.000
_cell.length_b   1.000
_cell.length_c   1.000
_cell.angle_alpha   90.00
_cell.angle_beta   90.00
_cell.angle_gamma   90.00
#
_symmetry.space_group_name_H-M   'P 1'
#
loop_
_entity.id
_entity.type
_entity.pdbx_description
1 polymer ?
#
loop_
_entity_poly.entity_id
_entity_poly.type
_entity_poly.pdbx_seq_one_letter_code
_entity_poly.pdbx_strand_id
1 'polypeptide(L)'
;MRRALILFVTLFLSFASVAAASATRQDDVRRFLDVKLVPSQGRAALDFVPKGWKLEGDEGETDGDLNRDGLPDKVLRLVEDMPVEASDGTYNTRYRALVILFGQPGGGFKRAAVATKLLGCTLCAGALGDPNGANISIEI
;
A
#
# COMPACT_ATOMS: atom_id res chain seq x y z
N MET A 1 -25.18 -72.33 -36.53
CA MET A 1 -26.33 -71.45 -36.80
C MET A 1 -26.26 -70.26 -35.84
N ARG A 2 -26.52 -69.06 -36.36
CA ARG A 2 -26.29 -67.72 -35.80
C ARG A 2 -27.10 -67.41 -34.51
N ARG A 3 -26.50 -66.63 -33.59
CA ARG A 3 -27.02 -65.40 -32.90
C ARG A 3 -25.78 -64.62 -32.39
N ALA A 4 -25.29 -63.51 -32.94
CA ALA A 4 -25.74 -62.09 -32.83
C ALA A 4 -26.12 -61.72 -31.37
N LEU A 5 -25.64 -60.67 -30.69
CA LEU A 5 -25.32 -59.28 -31.10
C LEU A 5 -24.69 -58.52 -29.88
N ILE A 6 -23.60 -57.76 -30.13
CA ILE A 6 -23.16 -56.42 -29.64
C ILE A 6 -23.46 -55.96 -28.19
N LEU A 7 -22.46 -55.34 -27.52
CA LEU A 7 -22.49 -54.13 -26.63
C LEU A 7 -21.31 -54.24 -25.62
N PHE A 8 -20.50 -53.25 -25.23
CA PHE A 8 -20.29 -51.85 -25.57
C PHE A 8 -18.92 -51.45 -24.94
N VAL A 9 -18.24 -50.50 -25.56
CA VAL A 9 -16.95 -49.92 -25.16
C VAL A 9 -17.06 -49.12 -23.85
N THR A 10 -16.21 -49.37 -22.85
CA THR A 10 -15.91 -48.49 -21.71
C THR A 10 -14.53 -48.90 -21.14
N LEU A 11 -13.61 -48.05 -20.71
CA LEU A 11 -13.53 -46.60 -20.58
C LEU A 11 -12.03 -46.32 -20.35
N PHE A 12 -11.44 -45.47 -21.18
CA PHE A 12 -10.07 -44.98 -21.04
C PHE A 12 -9.84 -44.43 -19.61
N LEU A 13 -8.87 -45.00 -18.88
CA LEU A 13 -8.43 -44.46 -17.59
C LEU A 13 -7.65 -43.17 -17.84
N SER A 14 -8.35 -42.05 -17.70
CA SER A 14 -7.82 -40.70 -17.85
C SER A 14 -6.73 -40.43 -16.81
N PHE A 15 -5.50 -40.21 -17.27
CA PHE A 15 -4.43 -39.57 -16.49
C PHE A 15 -4.89 -38.16 -16.10
N ALA A 16 -5.25 -37.97 -14.83
CA ALA A 16 -5.50 -36.65 -14.27
C ALA A 16 -4.17 -35.89 -14.18
N SER A 17 -3.96 -34.99 -15.14
CA SER A 17 -2.84 -34.04 -15.11
C SER A 17 -3.07 -33.07 -13.95
N VAL A 18 -2.23 -33.14 -12.92
CA VAL A 18 -2.18 -32.12 -11.86
C VAL A 18 -1.60 -30.87 -12.50
N ALA A 19 -2.47 -30.01 -13.02
CA ALA A 19 -2.09 -28.65 -13.37
C ALA A 19 -1.77 -27.92 -12.07
N ALA A 20 -0.49 -27.73 -11.79
CA ALA A 20 -0.03 -26.80 -10.77
C ALA A 20 -0.61 -25.43 -11.13
N ALA A 21 -1.60 -24.97 -10.36
CA ALA A 21 -2.09 -23.61 -10.47
C ALA A 21 -0.92 -22.68 -10.15
N SER A 22 -0.33 -22.09 -11.19
CA SER A 22 0.55 -20.95 -11.03
C SER A 22 -0.26 -19.87 -10.35
N ALA A 23 0.04 -19.61 -9.08
CA ALA A 23 -0.42 -18.42 -8.39
C ALA A 23 0.08 -17.23 -9.22
N THR A 24 -0.82 -16.64 -9.99
CA THR A 24 -0.59 -15.34 -10.63
C THR A 24 -0.28 -14.39 -9.48
N ARG A 25 1.00 -13.98 -9.34
CA ARG A 25 1.38 -12.82 -8.54
C ARG A 25 0.51 -11.69 -9.05
N GLN A 26 -0.50 -11.35 -8.25
CA GLN A 26 -1.44 -10.29 -8.54
C GLN A 26 -0.63 -9.03 -8.84
N ASP A 27 -0.83 -8.51 -10.06
CA ASP A 27 -0.07 -7.38 -10.59
C ASP A 27 0.02 -6.25 -9.56
N ASP A 28 1.26 -5.91 -9.23
CA ASP A 28 1.68 -4.87 -8.30
C ASP A 28 1.48 -3.48 -8.96
N VAL A 29 0.23 -3.20 -9.36
CA VAL A 29 -0.17 -1.92 -9.94
C VAL A 29 -0.02 -0.87 -8.86
N ARG A 30 1.11 -0.14 -8.91
CA ARG A 30 1.51 1.02 -8.09
C ARG A 30 0.46 1.48 -7.06
N ARG A 31 0.60 1.02 -5.82
CA ARG A 31 -0.21 1.42 -4.65
C ARG A 31 0.42 2.52 -3.79
N PHE A 32 1.54 3.08 -4.21
CA PHE A 32 2.13 4.22 -3.52
C PHE A 32 1.20 5.44 -3.59
N LEU A 33 1.17 6.22 -2.52
CA LEU A 33 0.39 7.47 -2.48
C LEU A 33 0.76 8.37 -3.66
N ASP A 34 -0.23 8.85 -4.41
CA ASP A 34 0.01 9.91 -5.38
C ASP A 34 0.21 11.23 -4.63
N VAL A 35 1.43 11.75 -4.68
CA VAL A 35 1.83 13.01 -4.02
C VAL A 35 0.94 14.18 -4.46
N LYS A 36 0.36 14.15 -5.66
CA LYS A 36 -0.53 15.22 -6.14
C LYS A 36 -1.85 15.29 -5.36
N LEU A 37 -2.23 14.22 -4.66
CA LEU A 37 -3.46 14.18 -3.87
C LEU A 37 -3.28 14.78 -2.48
N VAL A 38 -2.05 14.97 -2.00
CA VAL A 38 -1.76 15.63 -0.73
C VAL A 38 -1.79 17.15 -0.96
N PRO A 39 -2.68 17.93 -0.35
CA PRO A 39 -2.70 19.38 -0.53
C PRO A 39 -1.37 20.05 -0.21
N SER A 40 -1.06 21.17 -0.88
CA SER A 40 0.17 21.93 -0.60
C SER A 40 0.05 22.83 0.63
N GLN A 41 -1.17 23.14 1.06
CA GLN A 41 -1.48 23.97 2.24
C GLN A 41 -2.76 23.46 2.91
N GLY A 42 -2.91 23.72 4.21
CA GLY A 42 -4.04 23.29 5.02
C GLY A 42 -4.03 23.99 6.38
N ARG A 43 -5.18 24.03 7.06
CA ARG A 43 -5.30 24.65 8.39
C ARG A 43 -5.00 23.66 9.51
N ALA A 44 -5.23 22.37 9.28
CA ALA A 44 -4.97 21.29 10.24
C ALA A 44 -4.17 20.16 9.58
N ALA A 45 -3.53 19.32 10.40
CA ALA A 45 -2.78 18.15 9.93
C ALA A 45 -3.64 17.21 9.05
N LEU A 46 -4.89 16.99 9.45
CA LEU A 46 -5.83 16.12 8.74
C LEU A 46 -6.20 16.60 7.33
N ASP A 47 -6.01 17.89 7.03
CA ASP A 47 -6.23 18.42 5.68
C ASP A 47 -5.24 17.82 4.67
N PHE A 48 -4.13 17.25 5.15
CA PHE A 48 -3.08 16.62 4.34
C PHE A 48 -3.27 15.10 4.19
N VAL A 49 -4.37 14.54 4.69
CA VAL A 49 -4.68 13.11 4.58
C VAL A 49 -5.63 12.89 3.39
N PRO A 50 -5.15 12.32 2.27
CA PRO A 50 -6.00 12.10 1.10
C PRO A 50 -6.98 10.95 1.31
N LYS A 51 -8.05 10.94 0.51
CA LYS A 51 -9.05 9.86 0.54
C LYS A 51 -8.40 8.49 0.33
N GLY A 52 -8.83 7.50 1.12
CA GLY A 52 -8.28 6.15 1.09
C GLY A 52 -6.99 5.99 1.89
N TRP A 53 -6.59 7.01 2.66
CA TRP A 53 -5.48 6.99 3.60
C TRP A 53 -5.95 7.44 4.97
N LYS A 54 -5.23 7.03 6.01
CA LYS A 54 -5.44 7.49 7.40
C LYS A 54 -4.12 7.59 8.14
N LEU A 55 -4.12 8.29 9.27
CA LEU A 55 -2.99 8.26 10.21
C LEU A 55 -2.76 6.83 10.71
N GLU A 56 -1.50 6.44 10.81
CA GLU A 56 -1.08 5.13 11.30
C GLU A 56 -1.19 5.05 12.83
N GLY A 57 -2.42 4.82 13.31
CA GLY A 57 -2.74 4.79 14.74
C GLY A 57 -2.65 6.17 15.41
N ASP A 58 -2.68 6.18 16.73
CA ASP A 58 -2.66 7.41 17.53
C ASP A 58 -1.28 8.10 17.50
N GLU A 59 -0.22 7.35 17.20
CA GLU A 59 1.16 7.85 17.05
C GLU A 59 1.53 8.18 15.59
N GLY A 60 0.53 8.20 14.69
CA GLY A 60 0.71 8.53 13.29
C GLY A 60 1.04 10.00 13.05
N GLU A 61 0.90 10.85 14.07
CA GLU A 61 1.25 12.27 14.02
C GLU A 61 2.33 12.57 15.07
N THR A 62 3.32 13.38 14.70
CA THR A 62 4.41 13.79 15.59
C THR A 62 4.73 15.26 15.37
N ASP A 63 4.81 16.02 16.45
CA ASP A 63 5.18 17.44 16.46
C ASP A 63 6.68 17.65 16.62
N GLY A 64 7.19 18.76 16.09
CA GLY A 64 8.58 19.18 16.27
C GLY A 64 8.83 20.58 15.75
N ASP A 65 10.10 20.97 15.68
CA ASP A 65 10.59 22.17 14.99
C ASP A 65 11.76 21.70 14.09
N LEU A 66 11.41 21.25 12.89
CA LEU A 66 12.32 20.55 11.99
C LEU A 66 13.24 21.51 11.24
N ASN A 67 12.78 22.74 11.02
CA ASN A 67 13.52 23.78 10.29
C ASN A 67 14.13 24.86 11.21
N ARG A 68 13.87 24.80 12.52
CA ARG A 68 14.36 25.74 13.56
C ARG A 68 13.84 27.16 13.41
N ASP A 69 12.62 27.33 12.92
CA ASP A 69 11.96 28.63 12.83
C ASP A 69 11.12 28.99 14.07
N GLY A 70 11.03 28.06 15.03
CA GLY A 70 10.27 28.24 16.27
C GLY A 70 8.76 28.05 16.12
N LEU A 71 8.27 27.64 14.94
CA LEU A 71 6.90 27.23 14.70
C LEU A 71 6.77 25.71 14.82
N PRO A 72 5.63 25.19 15.29
CA PRO A 72 5.41 23.76 15.36
C PRO A 72 5.21 23.19 13.95
N ASP A 73 6.10 22.27 13.59
CA ASP A 73 6.05 21.42 12.42
C ASP A 73 5.39 20.08 12.75
N LYS A 74 4.94 19.36 11.72
CA LYS A 74 4.33 18.03 11.88
C LYS A 74 4.89 17.01 10.90
N VAL A 75 5.02 15.78 11.38
CA VAL A 75 5.30 14.59 10.58
C VAL A 75 4.12 13.64 10.69
N LEU A 76 3.54 13.27 9.54
CA LEU A 76 2.41 12.34 9.47
C LEU A 76 2.87 11.02 8.84
N ARG A 77 2.70 9.91 9.56
CA ARG A 77 2.73 8.55 9.00
C ARG A 77 1.33 8.17 8.56
N LEU A 78 1.17 7.97 7.26
CA LEU A 78 -0.08 7.55 6.65
C LEU A 78 -0.03 6.07 6.28
N VAL A 79 -1.18 5.42 6.32
CA VAL A 79 -1.39 4.04 5.87
C VAL A 79 -2.69 3.93 5.07
N GLU A 80 -2.71 3.12 4.01
CA GLU A 80 -3.90 2.89 3.18
C GLU A 80 -5.11 2.43 4.00
N ASP A 81 -6.28 3.03 3.84
CA ASP A 81 -7.50 2.63 4.54
C ASP A 81 -8.21 1.46 3.83
N MET A 82 -7.57 0.29 3.85
CA MET A 82 -8.12 -0.98 3.33
C MET A 82 -8.46 -1.94 4.48
N PRO A 83 -9.41 -2.88 4.27
CA PRO A 83 -9.68 -3.95 5.23
C PRO A 83 -8.40 -4.71 5.52
N VAL A 84 -8.02 -4.82 6.80
CA VAL A 84 -6.79 -5.52 7.23
C VAL A 84 -6.86 -7.02 6.90
N GLU A 85 -8.08 -7.57 6.88
CA GLU A 85 -8.43 -8.92 6.47
C GLU A 85 -9.32 -8.84 5.22
N ALA A 86 -8.89 -9.46 4.14
CA ALA A 86 -9.70 -9.66 2.95
C ALA A 86 -10.85 -10.64 3.24
N SER A 87 -11.87 -10.64 2.37
CA SER A 87 -13.07 -11.48 2.54
C SER A 87 -12.79 -12.99 2.56
N ASP A 88 -11.61 -13.42 2.17
CA ASP A 88 -11.15 -14.82 2.17
C ASP A 88 -10.30 -15.18 3.41
N GLY A 89 -10.21 -14.27 4.40
CA GLY A 89 -9.43 -14.48 5.63
C GLY A 89 -7.93 -14.21 5.48
N THR A 90 -7.49 -13.69 4.33
CA THR A 90 -6.09 -13.32 4.12
C THR A 90 -5.82 -11.89 4.57
N TYR A 91 -4.66 -11.64 5.16
CA TYR A 91 -4.25 -10.27 5.50
C TYR A 91 -3.60 -9.60 4.31
N ASN A 92 -4.05 -8.40 3.96
CA ASN A 92 -3.42 -7.64 2.88
C ASN A 92 -2.24 -6.80 3.39
N THR A 93 -1.24 -6.68 2.54
CA THR A 93 -0.17 -5.69 2.74
C THR A 93 -0.74 -4.30 2.50
N ARG A 94 -0.53 -3.38 3.44
CA ARG A 94 -0.90 -1.96 3.33
C ARG A 94 0.34 -1.11 3.13
N TYR A 95 0.26 -0.18 2.19
CA TYR A 95 1.32 0.77 1.88
C TYR A 95 1.30 1.94 2.86
N ARG A 96 2.48 2.53 3.08
CA ARG A 96 2.70 3.64 4.00
C ARG A 96 3.33 4.83 3.30
N ALA A 97 3.09 6.02 3.82
CA ALA A 97 3.70 7.25 3.36
C ALA A 97 4.08 8.15 4.55
N LEU A 98 5.09 8.98 4.37
CA LEU A 98 5.47 10.03 5.29
C LEU A 98 5.14 11.39 4.66
N VAL A 99 4.45 12.26 5.39
CA VAL A 99 4.20 13.64 4.98
C VAL A 99 4.84 14.58 5.99
N ILE A 100 5.66 15.51 5.51
CA ILE A 100 6.29 16.54 6.34
C ILE A 100 5.58 17.86 6.11
N LEU A 101 5.19 18.52 7.19
CA LEU A 101 4.46 19.77 7.21
C LEU A 101 5.25 20.81 7.99
N PHE A 102 5.49 21.97 7.39
CA PHE A 102 6.03 23.11 8.11
C PHE A 102 4.92 24.02 8.63
N GLY A 103 5.05 24.44 9.87
CA GLY A 103 4.18 25.45 10.47
C GLY A 103 4.26 26.77 9.69
N GLN A 104 3.16 27.52 9.67
CA GLN A 104 3.13 28.83 9.00
C GLN A 104 2.84 29.97 9.99
N PRO A 105 3.44 31.15 9.79
CA PRO A 105 3.03 32.36 10.49
C PRO A 105 1.53 32.63 10.25
N GLY A 106 0.77 32.87 11.32
CA GLY A 106 -0.68 33.02 11.24
C GLY A 106 -1.47 31.70 11.34
N GLY A 107 -0.78 30.58 11.52
CA GLY A 107 -1.37 29.26 11.74
C GLY A 107 -1.52 28.44 10.45
N GLY A 108 -1.86 27.16 10.62
CA GLY A 108 -1.88 26.21 9.54
C GLY A 108 -0.50 25.71 9.14
N PHE A 109 -0.46 24.99 8.03
CA PHE A 109 0.72 24.26 7.58
C PHE A 109 0.92 24.37 6.07
N LYS A 110 2.18 24.29 5.65
CA LYS A 110 2.59 24.06 4.27
C LYS A 110 3.22 22.68 4.15
N ARG A 111 2.84 21.92 3.13
CA ARG A 111 3.49 20.64 2.83
C ARG A 111 4.93 20.89 2.38
N ALA A 112 5.88 20.35 3.13
CA ALA A 112 7.31 20.41 2.82
C ALA A 112 7.74 19.25 1.93
N ALA A 113 7.31 18.02 2.24
CA ALA A 113 7.68 16.84 1.48
C ALA A 113 6.65 15.71 1.62
N VAL A 114 6.66 14.79 0.66
CA VAL A 114 5.95 13.50 0.74
C VAL A 114 6.90 12.40 0.30
N ALA A 115 7.08 11.39 1.16
CA ALA A 115 7.89 10.22 0.88
C ALA A 115 7.01 8.96 0.90
N THR A 116 6.93 8.27 -0.22
CA THR A 116 6.01 7.13 -0.40
C THR A 116 6.70 5.78 -0.40
N LYS A 117 8.03 5.80 -0.34
CA LYS A 117 8.89 4.61 -0.39
C LYS A 117 9.85 4.50 0.79
N LEU A 118 9.79 5.44 1.73
CA LEU A 118 10.66 5.48 2.91
C LEU A 118 10.23 4.45 3.97
N LEU A 119 8.92 4.29 4.15
CA LEU A 119 8.34 3.35 5.11
C LEU A 119 8.06 2.02 4.38
N GLY A 120 8.55 0.90 4.93
CA GLY A 120 8.21 -0.43 4.40
C GLY A 120 6.71 -0.71 4.49
N CYS A 121 6.16 -1.66 3.75
CA CYS A 121 4.75 -2.01 3.95
C CYS A 121 4.50 -2.69 5.32
N THR A 122 3.25 -2.72 5.77
CA THR A 122 2.86 -3.24 7.10
C THR A 122 3.27 -4.69 7.37
N LEU A 123 3.30 -5.53 6.33
CA LEU A 123 3.68 -6.96 6.44
C LEU A 123 5.08 -7.26 5.88
N CYS A 124 5.76 -6.28 5.27
CA CYS A 124 7.00 -6.52 4.55
C CYS A 124 8.26 -6.32 5.39
N ALA A 125 8.17 -5.60 6.52
CA ALA A 125 9.24 -5.29 7.49
C ALA A 125 10.58 -4.74 6.93
N GLY A 126 10.77 -4.66 5.61
CA GLY A 126 11.96 -4.17 4.93
C GLY A 126 11.67 -2.90 4.13
N ALA A 127 12.71 -2.08 3.96
CA ALA A 127 12.69 -0.95 3.04
C ALA A 127 12.41 -1.49 1.63
N LEU A 128 11.35 -0.99 0.98
CA LEU A 128 10.95 -1.46 -0.34
C LEU A 128 11.97 -0.99 -1.36
N GLY A 129 12.85 -1.89 -1.76
CA GLY A 129 13.60 -1.78 -3.00
C GLY A 129 12.81 -2.35 -4.16
N ASP A 130 12.83 -1.63 -5.29
CA ASP A 130 12.55 -2.28 -6.58
C ASP A 130 13.84 -3.00 -7.04
N PRO A 131 13.84 -3.71 -8.19
CA PRO A 131 15.05 -4.33 -8.73
C PRO A 131 16.23 -3.37 -8.97
N ASN A 132 16.00 -2.05 -8.95
CA ASN A 132 17.01 -0.99 -9.06
C ASN A 132 17.43 -0.41 -7.70
N GLY A 133 16.92 -0.93 -6.58
CA GLY A 133 17.31 -0.56 -5.22
C GLY A 133 16.19 0.05 -4.37
N ALA A 134 16.48 0.27 -3.07
CA ALA A 134 15.64 1.01 -2.14
C ALA A 134 15.53 2.46 -2.61
N ASN A 135 14.53 2.76 -3.44
CA ASN A 135 14.28 4.08 -3.99
C ASN A 135 13.74 5.02 -2.91
N ILE A 136 14.54 5.30 -1.89
CA ILE A 136 14.25 6.28 -0.85
C ILE A 136 14.40 7.65 -1.51
N SER A 137 13.28 8.20 -1.98
CA SER A 137 13.20 9.55 -2.51
C SER A 137 12.37 10.41 -1.57
N ILE A 138 12.93 11.55 -1.17
CA ILE A 138 12.20 12.64 -0.51
C ILE A 138 12.29 13.81 -1.48
N GLU A 139 11.15 14.21 -2.05
CA GLU A 139 11.05 15.41 -2.88
C GLU A 139 10.65 16.58 -1.96
N ILE A 140 11.53 17.59 -1.89
CA ILE A 140 11.39 18.84 -1.11
C ILE A 140 11.15 20.00 -2.07
#